data_AF-A0AA96MK80-F1
#
_entry.id   AF-A0AA96MK80-F1
#
_cell.length_a   1.000
_cell.length_b   1.000
_cell.length_c   1.000
_cell.angle_alpha   90.00
_cell.angle_beta   90.00
_cell.angle_gamma   90.00
#
_symmetry.space_group_name_H-M   'P 1'
#
loop_
_entity.id
_entity.type
_entity.pdbx_description
1 polymer ?
#
loop_
_entity_poly.entity_id
_entity_poly.type
_entity_poly.pdbx_seq_one_letter_code
_entity_poly.pdbx_strand_id
1 'polypeptide(L)'
;MIAEEIVAYARSYEGRQYKHNSNLNKIDCSLFTQMVYRKYNIRLGRTVQKQSLQGTTVEKACLQKGDLLFFFVDGKHSTNEIAGHVGIYAGEQTMIHCIPYSNFFITNLNKAHWSKSYLYARRILEEC
;
A
#
# COMPACT_ATOMS: atom_id res chain seq x y z
N MET A 1 -1.63 0.78 -19.54
CA MET A 1 -2.56 1.46 -18.60
C MET A 1 -1.77 1.89 -17.38
N ILE A 2 -2.04 3.07 -16.84
CA ILE A 2 -1.27 3.68 -15.72
C ILE A 2 -1.18 2.77 -14.47
N ALA A 3 -2.21 1.97 -14.19
CA ALA A 3 -2.23 0.98 -13.11
C ALA A 3 -1.10 -0.05 -13.20
N GLU A 4 -0.84 -0.59 -14.40
CA GLU A 4 0.23 -1.56 -14.63
C GLU A 4 1.60 -0.93 -14.43
N GLU A 5 1.77 0.32 -14.86
CA GLU A 5 3.01 1.07 -14.69
C GLU A 5 3.28 1.37 -13.22
N ILE A 6 2.25 1.77 -12.45
CA ILE A 6 2.32 1.95 -11.00
C ILE A 6 2.77 0.67 -10.31
N VAL A 7 2.16 -0.47 -10.65
CA VAL A 7 2.51 -1.76 -10.07
C VAL A 7 3.94 -2.15 -10.47
N ALA A 8 4.33 -2.01 -11.73
CA ALA A 8 5.69 -2.31 -12.19
C ALA A 8 6.74 -1.43 -11.50
N TYR A 9 6.46 -0.14 -11.34
CA TYR A 9 7.33 0.77 -10.61
C TYR A 9 7.43 0.39 -9.13
N ALA A 10 6.32 0.06 -8.48
CA ALA A 10 6.32 -0.44 -7.11
C ALA A 10 7.13 -1.75 -6.97
N ARG A 11 6.99 -2.70 -7.91
CA ARG A 11 7.78 -3.95 -7.93
C ARG A 11 9.27 -3.69 -8.09
N SER A 12 9.68 -2.62 -8.76
CA SER A 12 11.11 -2.31 -8.94
C SER A 12 11.86 -2.06 -7.61
N TYR A 13 11.14 -1.86 -6.50
CA TYR A 13 11.68 -1.74 -5.15
C TYR A 13 11.86 -3.09 -4.44
N GLU A 14 11.28 -4.17 -4.96
CA GLU A 14 11.46 -5.53 -4.44
C GLU A 14 12.94 -5.93 -4.49
N GLY A 15 13.40 -6.65 -3.46
CA GLY A 15 14.77 -7.17 -3.40
C GLY A 15 15.86 -6.09 -3.22
N ARG A 16 15.51 -4.79 -3.31
CA ARG A 16 16.39 -3.71 -2.88
C ARG A 16 16.50 -3.82 -1.36
N GLN A 17 17.53 -4.52 -0.89
CA GLN A 17 18.06 -4.31 0.45
C GLN A 17 18.51 -2.85 0.47
N TYR A 18 17.66 -1.98 1.00
CA TYR A 18 18.01 -0.59 1.18
C TYR A 18 19.04 -0.53 2.31
N LYS A 19 20.30 -0.80 1.93
CA LYS A 19 21.47 -0.78 2.80
C LYS A 19 21.53 0.57 3.48
N HIS A 20 21.15 0.59 4.76
CA HIS A 20 21.63 1.42 5.85
C HIS A 20 22.24 2.80 5.50
N ASN A 21 21.59 3.56 4.61
CA ASN A 21 21.92 4.96 4.36
C ASN A 21 21.00 5.78 5.26
N SER A 22 21.61 6.50 6.19
CA SER A 22 21.07 7.18 7.38
C SER A 22 19.84 8.08 7.20
N ASN A 23 19.39 8.33 5.96
CA ASN A 23 18.17 9.09 5.65
C ASN A 23 16.94 8.23 5.26
N LEU A 24 17.13 6.94 4.97
CA LEU A 24 16.06 6.03 4.49
C LEU A 24 15.42 5.18 5.59
N ASN A 25 15.93 5.26 6.82
CA ASN A 25 15.32 4.70 8.03
C ASN A 25 13.93 5.31 8.37
N LYS A 26 13.38 6.17 7.48
CA LYS A 26 12.13 6.92 7.62
C LYS A 26 11.06 6.55 6.58
N ILE A 27 11.32 5.60 5.68
CA ILE A 27 10.29 5.13 4.73
C ILE A 27 9.34 4.19 5.46
N ASP A 28 8.12 4.67 5.67
CA ASP A 28 6.97 3.89 6.12
C ASP A 28 6.07 3.50 4.93
N CYS A 29 5.07 2.66 5.19
CA CYS A 29 4.13 2.18 4.18
C CYS A 29 3.44 3.31 3.40
N SER A 30 3.03 4.38 4.09
CA SER A 30 2.38 5.53 3.45
C SER A 30 3.34 6.42 2.66
N LEU A 31 4.60 6.56 3.08
CA LEU A 31 5.60 7.27 2.29
C LEU A 31 5.94 6.49 1.03
N PHE A 32 6.02 5.16 1.11
CA PHE A 32 6.23 4.31 -0.06
C PHE A 32 5.14 4.49 -1.12
N THR A 33 3.87 4.33 -0.74
CA THR A 33 2.74 4.53 -1.67
C THR A 33 2.75 5.96 -2.22
N GLN A 34 3.00 6.97 -1.38
CA GLN A 34 3.11 8.36 -1.82
C GLN A 34 4.21 8.54 -2.88
N MET A 35 5.39 7.95 -2.69
CA MET A 35 6.49 8.03 -3.66
C MET A 35 6.14 7.34 -4.98
N VAL A 36 5.49 6.17 -4.94
CA VAL A 36 5.07 5.44 -6.14
C VAL A 36 4.08 6.27 -6.94
N TYR A 37 3.00 6.75 -6.32
CA TYR A 37 1.94 7.50 -7.03
C TYR A 37 2.41 8.89 -7.47
N ARG A 38 3.30 9.54 -6.71
CA ARG A 38 3.86 10.85 -7.08
C ARG A 38 4.65 10.82 -8.38
N LYS A 39 5.29 9.69 -8.73
CA LYS A 39 5.96 9.53 -10.04
C LYS A 39 5.00 9.73 -11.21
N TYR A 40 3.72 9.40 -11.00
CA TYR A 40 2.65 9.50 -11.97
C TYR A 40 1.77 10.75 -11.72
N ASN A 41 2.31 11.77 -11.04
CA ASN A 41 1.64 13.03 -10.70
C ASN A 41 0.40 12.90 -9.80
N ILE A 42 0.18 11.73 -9.19
CA ILE A 42 -0.93 11.51 -8.27
C ILE A 42 -0.47 11.82 -6.84
N ARG A 43 -1.18 12.74 -6.18
CA ARG A 43 -0.83 13.19 -4.83
C ARG A 43 -1.59 12.39 -3.77
N LEU A 44 -0.85 11.61 -3.00
CA LEU A 44 -1.36 10.94 -1.80
C LEU A 44 -0.98 11.71 -0.54
N GLY A 45 -1.86 11.67 0.47
CA GLY A 45 -1.60 12.18 1.80
C GLY A 45 -0.41 11.48 2.46
N ARG A 46 0.26 12.18 3.37
CA ARG A 46 1.48 11.67 4.02
C ARG A 46 1.23 10.46 4.92
N THR A 47 0.05 10.34 5.52
CA THR A 47 -0.25 9.30 6.52
C THR A 47 -1.22 8.27 5.96
N VAL A 48 -1.18 7.06 6.52
CA VAL A 48 -2.11 5.98 6.18
C VAL A 48 -3.56 6.46 6.28
N GLN A 49 -3.89 7.18 7.36
CA GLN A 49 -5.24 7.71 7.60
C GLN A 49 -5.68 8.75 6.57
N LYS A 50 -4.75 9.52 5.99
CA LYS A 50 -5.09 10.47 4.94
C LYS A 50 -5.31 9.75 3.61
N GLN A 51 -4.48 8.76 3.28
CA GLN A 51 -4.65 7.95 2.08
C GLN A 51 -5.94 7.13 2.12
N SER A 52 -6.33 6.63 3.30
CA SER A 52 -7.55 5.84 3.48
C SER A 52 -8.84 6.62 3.23
N LEU A 53 -8.76 7.95 3.12
CA LEU A 53 -9.86 8.85 2.81
C LEU A 53 -9.86 9.34 1.35
N GLN A 54 -8.85 8.97 0.55
CA GLN A 54 -8.74 9.39 -0.84
C GLN A 54 -9.30 8.33 -1.79
N GLY A 55 -9.92 8.80 -2.89
CA GLY A 55 -10.49 7.94 -3.91
C GLY A 55 -11.82 7.30 -3.49
N THR A 56 -12.25 6.30 -4.25
CA THR A 56 -13.53 5.61 -4.04
C THR A 56 -13.34 4.30 -3.29
N THR A 57 -14.30 3.91 -2.45
CA THR A 57 -14.27 2.60 -1.77
C THR A 57 -14.40 1.48 -2.82
N VAL A 58 -13.61 0.42 -2.67
CA VAL A 58 -13.67 -0.77 -3.54
C VAL A 58 -13.98 -2.00 -2.73
N GLU A 59 -14.94 -2.79 -3.21
CA GLU A 59 -15.22 -4.12 -2.67
C GLU A 59 -14.06 -5.07 -2.96
N LYS A 60 -13.76 -5.97 -2.02
CA LYS A 60 -12.62 -6.90 -2.15
C LYS A 60 -12.70 -7.77 -3.43
N ALA A 61 -13.89 -8.09 -3.91
CA ALA A 61 -14.10 -8.85 -5.15
C ALA A 61 -13.81 -8.03 -6.42
N CYS A 62 -13.83 -6.70 -6.33
CA CYS A 62 -13.68 -5.77 -7.45
C CYS A 62 -12.29 -5.12 -7.49
N LEU A 63 -11.33 -5.67 -6.75
CA LEU A 63 -9.96 -5.15 -6.68
C LEU A 63 -9.29 -5.16 -8.05
N GLN A 64 -8.70 -4.02 -8.40
CA GLN A 64 -7.90 -3.81 -9.59
C GLN A 64 -6.48 -3.38 -9.21
N LYS A 65 -5.52 -3.70 -10.08
CA LYS A 65 -4.13 -3.29 -9.90
C LYS A 65 -4.05 -1.78 -9.65
N GLY A 66 -3.25 -1.38 -8.67
CA GLY A 66 -3.17 0.03 -8.27
C GLY A 66 -4.28 0.50 -7.34
N ASP A 67 -5.15 -0.38 -6.85
CA ASP A 67 -5.96 -0.07 -5.66
C ASP A 67 -5.07 -0.06 -4.40
N LEU A 68 -5.32 0.88 -3.49
CA LEU A 68 -4.68 0.91 -2.17
C LEU A 68 -5.46 0.02 -1.20
N LEU A 69 -4.76 -0.88 -0.53
CA LEU A 69 -5.32 -1.80 0.45
C LEU A 69 -4.97 -1.33 1.86
N PHE A 70 -5.96 -1.27 2.75
CA PHE A 70 -5.79 -0.78 4.12
C PHE A 70 -6.01 -1.90 5.13
N PHE A 71 -5.16 -1.92 6.15
CA PHE A 71 -5.16 -2.94 7.19
C PHE A 71 -5.05 -2.29 8.57
N PHE A 72 -5.63 -2.91 9.59
CA PHE A 72 -5.34 -2.55 10.98
C PHE A 72 -3.99 -3.12 11.42
N VAL A 73 -3.44 -2.57 12.51
CA VAL A 73 -2.25 -3.10 13.18
C VAL A 73 -2.59 -3.23 14.65
N ASP A 74 -2.59 -4.47 15.16
CA ASP A 74 -2.93 -4.79 16.55
C ASP A 74 -2.10 -3.90 17.52
N GLY A 75 -2.79 -3.20 18.43
CA GLY A 75 -2.17 -2.34 19.43
C GLY A 75 -1.63 -0.98 18.94
N LYS A 76 -1.73 -0.66 17.64
CA LYS A 76 -1.31 0.64 17.09
C LYS A 76 -2.31 1.76 17.36
N HIS A 77 -3.60 1.41 17.41
CA HIS A 77 -4.71 2.32 17.64
C HIS A 77 -5.63 1.74 18.72
N SER A 78 -6.57 2.55 19.23
CA SER A 78 -7.54 2.12 20.25
C SER A 78 -8.49 1.04 19.75
N THR A 79 -8.72 0.94 18.44
CA THR A 79 -9.56 -0.08 17.80
C THR A 79 -8.88 -0.67 16.58
N ASN A 80 -9.28 -1.89 16.21
CA ASN A 80 -8.86 -2.56 14.98
C ASN A 80 -9.68 -2.12 13.75
N GLU A 81 -10.31 -0.95 13.80
CA GLU A 81 -11.08 -0.37 12.68
C GLU A 81 -10.31 0.76 11.98
N ILE A 82 -9.23 1.23 12.61
CA ILE A 82 -8.42 2.33 12.13
C ILE A 82 -7.29 1.78 11.26
N ALA A 83 -7.20 2.28 10.02
CA ALA A 83 -6.14 1.93 9.09
C ALA A 83 -4.76 2.29 9.67
N GLY A 84 -3.98 1.24 9.96
CA GLY A 84 -2.63 1.32 10.50
C GLY A 84 -1.55 0.99 9.48
N HIS A 85 -1.90 0.34 8.38
CA HIS A 85 -0.98 -0.05 7.30
C HIS A 85 -1.64 0.09 5.92
N VAL A 86 -0.82 0.32 4.89
CA VAL A 86 -1.26 0.45 3.48
C VAL A 86 -0.34 -0.34 2.54
N GLY A 87 -0.93 -0.94 1.50
CA GLY A 87 -0.22 -1.60 0.40
C GLY A 87 -0.87 -1.30 -0.95
N ILE A 88 -0.17 -1.61 -2.04
CA ILE A 88 -0.66 -1.45 -3.42
C ILE A 88 -1.05 -2.83 -3.95
N TYR A 89 -2.30 -3.00 -4.40
CA TYR A 89 -2.73 -4.26 -5.01
C TYR A 89 -2.01 -4.49 -6.34
N ALA A 90 -1.41 -5.67 -6.50
CA ALA A 90 -0.58 -6.02 -7.66
C ALA A 90 -1.20 -7.11 -8.54
N GLY A 91 -2.48 -7.44 -8.31
CA GLY A 91 -3.19 -8.53 -8.97
C GLY A 91 -2.96 -9.89 -8.27
N GLU A 92 -3.70 -10.91 -8.69
CA GLU A 92 -3.52 -12.30 -8.25
C GLU A 92 -3.51 -12.49 -6.72
N GLN A 93 -4.35 -11.72 -6.00
CA GLN A 93 -4.38 -11.73 -4.53
C GLN A 93 -3.03 -11.37 -3.91
N THR A 94 -2.22 -10.53 -4.57
CA THR A 94 -0.94 -10.04 -4.06
C THR A 94 -0.95 -8.53 -3.85
N MET A 95 -0.15 -8.08 -2.88
CA MET A 95 0.12 -6.67 -2.64
C MET A 95 1.61 -6.39 -2.56
N ILE A 96 1.99 -5.18 -2.94
CA ILE A 96 3.34 -4.62 -2.75
C ILE A 96 3.25 -3.60 -1.61
N HIS A 97 4.09 -3.76 -0.60
CA HIS A 97 4.10 -2.87 0.55
C HIS A 97 5.48 -2.76 1.19
N CYS A 98 5.66 -1.73 2.02
CA CYS A 98 6.85 -1.51 2.81
C CYS A 98 6.49 -1.65 4.29
N ILE A 99 7.28 -2.41 5.05
CA ILE A 99 7.16 -2.46 6.51
C ILE A 99 8.31 -1.61 7.10
N PRO A 100 8.05 -0.73 8.08
CA PRO A 100 9.10 0.03 8.74
C PRO A 100 10.26 -0.88 9.19
N TYR A 101 11.49 -0.42 9.01
CA TYR A 101 12.72 -1.15 9.37
C TYR A 101 12.96 -2.46 8.61
N SER A 102 12.17 -2.73 7.56
CA SER A 102 12.26 -3.96 6.77
C SER A 102 12.21 -3.69 5.27
N ASN A 103 12.34 -4.76 4.49
CA ASN A 103 12.38 -4.73 3.04
C ASN A 103 11.01 -4.40 2.42
N PHE A 104 11.02 -4.18 1.11
CA PHE A 104 9.81 -4.19 0.29
C PHE A 104 9.36 -5.64 0.09
N PHE A 105 8.07 -5.90 0.28
CA PHE A 105 7.50 -7.23 0.20
C PHE A 105 6.41 -7.28 -0.87
N ILE A 106 6.45 -8.35 -1.66
CA ILE A 106 5.28 -8.86 -2.35
C ILE A 106 4.66 -9.94 -1.48
N THR A 107 3.43 -9.71 -1.05
CA THR A 107 2.74 -10.62 -0.13
C THR A 107 1.41 -11.06 -0.71
N ASN A 108 1.15 -12.37 -0.65
CA ASN A 108 -0.18 -12.93 -0.89
C ASN A 108 -1.14 -12.57 0.27
N LEU A 109 -2.30 -12.04 -0.08
CA LEU A 109 -3.34 -11.56 0.82
C LEU A 109 -4.03 -12.69 1.62
N ASN A 110 -3.94 -13.94 1.16
CA ASN A 110 -4.54 -15.10 1.82
C ASN A 110 -3.72 -15.61 3.00
N LYS A 111 -2.51 -15.07 3.23
CA LYS A 111 -1.77 -15.34 4.46
C LYS A 111 -2.61 -14.88 5.66
N ALA A 112 -2.72 -15.74 6.68
CA ALA A 112 -3.63 -15.55 7.82
C ALA A 112 -3.58 -14.14 8.43
N HIS A 113 -2.38 -13.58 8.65
CA HIS A 113 -2.21 -12.23 9.17
C HIS A 113 -2.87 -11.15 8.28
N TRP A 114 -2.63 -11.18 6.96
CA TRP A 114 -3.14 -10.18 6.02
C TRP A 114 -4.62 -10.36 5.71
N SER A 115 -5.09 -11.61 5.71
CA SER A 115 -6.52 -11.89 5.59
C SER A 115 -7.29 -11.42 6.83
N LYS A 116 -6.73 -11.61 8.04
CA LYS A 116 -7.34 -11.17 9.31
C LYS A 116 -7.37 -9.64 9.43
N SER A 117 -6.29 -8.98 9.00
CA SER A 117 -6.10 -7.53 9.23
C SER A 117 -6.73 -6.62 8.17
N TYR A 118 -7.23 -7.18 7.07
CA TYR A 118 -7.80 -6.40 5.97
C TYR A 118 -9.03 -5.61 6.41
N LEU A 119 -9.06 -4.32 6.11
CA LEU A 119 -10.19 -3.44 6.39
C LEU A 119 -11.00 -3.17 5.12
N TYR A 120 -10.39 -2.48 4.15
CA TYR A 120 -11.03 -2.03 2.92
C TYR A 120 -9.98 -1.59 1.91
N ALA A 121 -10.45 -1.27 0.69
CA ALA A 121 -9.60 -0.76 -0.38
C ALA A 121 -10.11 0.57 -0.93
N ARG A 122 -9.20 1.36 -1.50
CA ARG A 122 -9.49 2.61 -2.20
C ARG A 122 -8.93 2.58 -3.63
N ARG A 123 -9.76 2.96 -4.60
CA ARG A 123 -9.32 3.23 -5.97
C ARG A 123 -8.99 4.71 -6.12
N ILE A 124 -7.74 4.98 -6.46
CA ILE A 124 -7.22 6.34 -6.64
C ILE A 124 -7.29 6.78 -8.11
N LEU A 125 -7.18 5.82 -9.02
CA LEU A 125 -7.18 6.05 -10.46
C LEU A 125 -8.64 6.24 -10.90
N GLU A 126 -8.96 7.41 -11.45
CA GLU A 126 -10.22 7.59 -12.16
C GLU A 126 -10.15 6.76 -13.45
N GLU A 127 -11.21 6.01 -13.75
CA GLU A 127 -11.36 5.34 -15.05
C GLU A 127 -11.61 6.44 -16.09
N CYS A 128 -10.66 6.63 -17.01
CA CYS A 128 -10.86 7.49 -18.19
C CYS A 128 -11.61 6.73 -19.28
#